data_AF-A0A8T5KQ21-F1
#
_entry.id   AF-A0A8T5KQ21-F1
#
_cell.length_a   1.000
_cell.length_b   1.000
_cell.length_c   1.000
_cell.angle_alpha   90.00
_cell.angle_beta   90.00
_cell.angle_gamma   90.00
#
_symmetry.space_group_name_H-M   'P 1'
#
loop_
_entity.id
_entity.type
_entity.pdbx_description
1 polymer ?
#
loop_
_entity_poly.entity_id
_entity_poly.type
_entity_poly.pdbx_seq_one_letter_code
_entity_poly.pdbx_strand_id
1 'polypeptide(L)'
;MDLKLAVLSRGPRLYSTRRLVQEAKKRGIDVEVTDPMKFSLFVDDGAIDIHHAGQPFTHEAVIPRIGHSITKHGVAVLRHMEQLGIWTVNTGQGILQSRDKLHASQILAKNKIPVPKTTYVRDTIDVEPAIDFVGGLPVVIKVTQGTQGQGVFLRHTLHESRSLVQGLLLTGKSVLVQEYIAESHGKDIRALVVGDR
;
A
#
# COMPACT_ATOMS: atom_id res chain seq x y z
N MET A 1 -9.51 14.10 -29.34
CA MET A 1 -8.28 14.33 -28.56
C MET A 1 -7.78 12.96 -28.14
N ASP A 2 -6.55 12.64 -28.48
CA ASP A 2 -5.93 11.38 -28.08
C ASP A 2 -5.59 11.45 -26.58
N LEU A 3 -6.03 10.44 -25.82
CA LEU A 3 -5.83 10.36 -24.38
C LEU A 3 -4.34 10.36 -24.03
N LYS A 4 -3.87 11.27 -23.17
CA LYS A 4 -2.53 11.24 -22.60
C LYS A 4 -2.54 10.58 -21.23
N LEU A 5 -1.78 9.50 -21.11
CA LEU A 5 -1.68 8.67 -19.93
C LEU A 5 -0.28 8.78 -19.31
N ALA A 6 -0.18 9.08 -18.02
CA ALA A 6 1.08 8.95 -17.29
C ALA A 6 1.13 7.70 -16.41
N VAL A 7 2.26 6.99 -16.40
CA VAL A 7 2.54 5.95 -15.42
C VAL A 7 3.47 6.52 -14.36
N LEU A 8 2.95 6.79 -13.15
CA LEU A 8 3.73 7.40 -12.08
C LEU A 8 4.66 6.36 -11.45
N SER A 9 5.94 6.35 -11.83
CA SER A 9 6.89 5.32 -11.41
C SER A 9 8.33 5.83 -11.31
N ARG A 10 9.04 5.41 -10.26
CA ARG A 10 10.50 5.58 -10.13
C ARG A 10 11.31 4.48 -10.84
N GLY A 11 10.64 3.46 -11.36
CA GLY A 11 11.25 2.27 -11.97
C GLY A 11 10.80 2.07 -13.41
N PRO A 12 11.24 2.90 -14.37
CA PRO A 12 10.81 2.79 -15.78
C PRO A 12 11.24 1.47 -16.43
N ARG A 13 12.35 0.88 -15.97
CA ARG A 13 12.88 -0.39 -16.50
C ARG A 13 12.23 -1.65 -15.89
N LEU A 14 11.45 -1.50 -14.82
CA LEU A 14 10.78 -2.65 -14.19
C LEU A 14 9.80 -3.30 -15.15
N TYR A 15 9.71 -4.64 -15.12
CA TYR A 15 8.83 -5.41 -15.99
C TYR A 15 7.40 -4.86 -16.04
N SER A 16 6.76 -4.69 -14.88
CA SER A 16 5.36 -4.21 -14.83
C SER A 16 5.19 -2.82 -15.43
N THR A 17 6.12 -1.89 -15.19
CA THR A 17 6.07 -0.53 -15.78
C THR A 17 6.19 -0.61 -17.30
N ARG A 18 7.17 -1.40 -17.80
CA ARG A 18 7.37 -1.60 -19.24
C ARG A 18 6.16 -2.23 -19.90
N ARG A 19 5.54 -3.24 -19.28
CA ARG A 19 4.34 -3.90 -19.81
C ARG A 19 3.16 -2.94 -19.91
N LEU A 20 2.93 -2.09 -18.90
CA LEU A 20 1.87 -1.07 -18.94
C LEU A 20 2.06 -0.12 -20.13
N VAL A 21 3.28 0.41 -20.30
CA VAL A 21 3.62 1.31 -21.42
C VAL A 21 3.45 0.60 -22.77
N GLN A 22 3.92 -0.64 -22.90
CA GLN A 22 3.80 -1.41 -24.14
C GLN A 22 2.34 -1.65 -24.52
N GLU A 23 1.49 -2.06 -23.58
CA GLU A 23 0.09 -2.34 -23.86
C GLU A 23 -0.72 -1.06 -24.12
N ALA A 24 -0.39 0.05 -23.47
CA ALA A 24 -0.98 1.37 -23.79
C ALA A 24 -0.60 1.82 -25.22
N LYS A 25 0.68 1.69 -25.61
CA LYS A 25 1.13 2.01 -26.99
C LYS A 25 0.46 1.14 -28.05
N LYS A 26 0.29 -0.16 -27.79
CA LYS A 26 -0.44 -1.07 -28.69
C LYS A 26 -1.90 -0.65 -28.91
N ARG A 27 -2.49 0.05 -27.95
CA ARG A 27 -3.85 0.60 -28.03
C ARG A 27 -3.90 2.01 -28.63
N GLY A 28 -2.77 2.55 -29.08
CA GLY A 28 -2.68 3.91 -29.63
C GLY A 28 -2.79 5.02 -28.58
N ILE A 29 -2.62 4.71 -27.29
CA ILE A 29 -2.67 5.70 -26.21
C ILE A 29 -1.30 6.38 -26.11
N ASP A 30 -1.28 7.72 -26.07
CA ASP A 30 -0.07 8.48 -25.77
C ASP A 30 0.30 8.26 -24.30
N VAL A 31 1.47 7.67 -24.06
CA VAL A 31 1.85 7.22 -22.72
C VAL A 31 3.29 7.50 -22.40
N GLU A 32 3.50 8.09 -21.22
CA GLU A 32 4.82 8.34 -20.66
C GLU A 32 4.98 7.82 -19.23
N VAL A 33 6.23 7.59 -18.82
CA VAL A 33 6.56 7.25 -17.44
C VAL A 33 7.09 8.50 -16.76
N THR A 34 6.38 8.98 -15.74
CA THR A 34 6.76 10.17 -14.98
C THR A 34 7.21 9.80 -13.58
N ASP A 35 8.32 10.37 -13.13
CA ASP A 35 8.82 10.17 -11.77
C ASP A 35 7.99 11.02 -10.78
N PRO A 36 7.30 10.42 -9.79
CA PRO A 36 6.56 11.16 -8.75
C PRO A 36 7.40 12.20 -8.01
N MET A 37 8.72 12.00 -7.92
CA MET A 37 9.63 12.89 -7.20
C MET A 37 9.98 14.17 -7.97
N LYS A 38 9.60 14.27 -9.24
CA LYS A 38 9.87 15.43 -10.10
C LYS A 38 8.65 16.34 -10.28
N PHE A 39 7.59 16.12 -9.50
CA PHE A 39 6.41 16.97 -9.51
C PHE A 39 6.57 18.16 -8.57
N SER A 40 6.12 19.31 -9.04
CA SER A 40 5.92 20.53 -8.25
C SER A 40 4.42 20.83 -8.22
N LEU A 41 3.90 21.07 -7.02
CA LEU A 41 2.48 21.33 -6.78
C LEU A 41 2.32 22.83 -6.50
N PHE A 42 1.42 23.48 -7.21
CA PHE A 42 1.11 24.90 -7.02
C PHE A 42 -0.30 25.02 -6.46
N VAL A 43 -0.42 25.84 -5.42
CA VAL A 43 -1.69 26.15 -4.76
C VAL A 43 -1.71 27.66 -4.59
N ASP A 44 -2.77 28.27 -5.10
CA ASP A 44 -3.05 29.70 -5.01
C ASP A 44 -4.52 29.89 -4.58
N ASP A 45 -4.92 31.12 -4.30
CA ASP A 45 -6.30 31.45 -3.94
C ASP A 45 -7.25 31.17 -5.11
N GLY A 46 -8.03 30.10 -4.99
CA GLY A 46 -9.00 29.67 -6.01
C GLY A 46 -8.42 28.88 -7.19
N ALA A 47 -7.11 28.63 -7.24
CA ALA A 47 -6.48 27.89 -8.33
C ALA A 47 -5.41 26.90 -7.83
N ILE A 48 -5.28 25.78 -8.53
CA ILE A 48 -4.20 24.81 -8.32
C ILE A 48 -3.61 24.43 -9.68
N ASP A 49 -2.33 24.11 -9.70
CA ASP A 49 -1.63 23.65 -10.91
C ASP A 49 -0.55 22.63 -10.54
N ILE A 50 -0.06 21.89 -11.52
CA ILE A 50 0.95 20.84 -11.33
C ILE A 50 1.92 20.81 -12.51
N HIS A 51 3.20 20.86 -12.18
CA HIS A 51 4.28 20.72 -13.16
C HIS A 51 5.04 19.41 -12.94
N HIS A 52 5.50 18.81 -14.04
CA HIS A 52 6.48 17.73 -14.03
C HIS A 52 7.80 18.22 -14.62
N ALA A 53 8.89 18.11 -13.85
CA ALA A 53 10.22 18.54 -14.26
C ALA A 53 10.26 19.99 -14.81
N GLY A 54 9.46 20.88 -14.21
CA GLY A 54 9.37 22.30 -14.58
C GLY A 54 8.39 22.63 -15.71
N GLN A 55 7.76 21.63 -16.35
CA GLN A 55 6.81 21.83 -17.44
C GLN A 55 5.36 21.55 -16.99
N PRO A 56 4.36 22.24 -17.56
CA PRO A 56 2.95 21.96 -17.28
C PRO A 56 2.61 20.49 -17.54
N PHE A 57 1.97 19.83 -16.56
CA PHE A 57 1.57 18.45 -16.70
C PHE A 57 0.14 18.36 -17.21
N THR A 58 -0.01 17.89 -18.46
CA THR A 58 -1.27 17.99 -19.23
C THR A 58 -1.97 16.64 -19.45
N HIS A 59 -1.70 15.64 -18.61
CA HIS A 59 -2.28 14.29 -18.76
C HIS A 59 -3.67 14.21 -18.14
N GLU A 60 -4.57 13.50 -18.81
CA GLU A 60 -5.95 13.31 -18.35
C GLU A 60 -6.09 12.07 -17.45
N ALA A 61 -5.15 11.13 -17.53
CA ALA A 61 -5.17 9.90 -16.74
C ALA A 61 -3.79 9.52 -16.18
N VAL A 62 -3.78 8.89 -15.00
CA VAL A 62 -2.56 8.38 -14.37
C VAL A 62 -2.72 6.96 -13.80
N ILE A 63 -1.70 6.13 -13.98
CA ILE A 63 -1.54 4.84 -13.32
C ILE A 63 -0.47 4.96 -12.22
N PRO A 64 -0.86 5.11 -10.94
CA PRO A 64 0.08 5.20 -9.83
C PRO A 64 0.81 3.87 -9.57
N ARG A 65 2.12 3.86 -9.78
CA ARG A 65 3.04 2.77 -9.40
C ARG A 65 3.96 3.24 -8.26
N ILE A 66 3.34 3.75 -7.19
CA ILE A 66 4.02 4.40 -6.07
C ILE A 66 4.68 3.35 -5.15
N GLY A 67 6.01 3.39 -5.10
CA GLY A 67 6.80 2.55 -4.20
C GLY A 67 6.60 2.92 -2.72
N HIS A 68 6.79 1.95 -1.82
CA HIS A 68 6.51 2.14 -0.40
C HIS A 68 7.33 3.27 0.24
N SER A 69 8.60 3.40 -0.13
CA SER A 69 9.52 4.43 0.38
C SER A 69 9.11 5.87 0.04
N ILE A 70 8.22 6.07 -0.92
CA ILE A 70 7.74 7.40 -1.33
C ILE A 70 6.22 7.54 -1.14
N THR A 71 5.57 6.67 -0.36
CA THR A 71 4.11 6.66 -0.23
C THR A 71 3.56 8.03 0.16
N LYS A 72 4.15 8.70 1.16
CA LYS A 72 3.70 10.02 1.62
C LYS A 72 3.73 11.07 0.50
N HIS A 73 4.87 11.19 -0.18
CA HIS A 73 5.06 12.16 -1.27
C HIS A 73 4.22 11.80 -2.50
N GLY A 74 4.30 10.55 -2.95
CA GLY A 74 3.58 10.08 -4.14
C GLY A 74 2.05 10.21 -3.97
N VAL A 75 1.51 9.92 -2.79
CA VAL A 75 0.08 10.13 -2.52
C VAL A 75 -0.27 11.61 -2.46
N ALA A 76 0.60 12.49 -1.95
CA ALA A 76 0.35 13.93 -1.99
C ALA A 76 0.24 14.44 -3.43
N VAL A 77 1.15 14.03 -4.31
CA VAL A 77 1.09 14.32 -5.76
C VAL A 77 -0.20 13.77 -6.37
N LEU A 78 -0.54 12.51 -6.08
CA LEU A 78 -1.73 11.88 -6.63
C LEU A 78 -3.03 12.56 -6.17
N ARG A 79 -3.12 12.95 -4.90
CA ARG A 79 -4.26 13.72 -4.37
C ARG A 79 -4.38 15.08 -5.04
N HIS A 80 -3.27 15.74 -5.33
CA HIS A 80 -3.28 17.01 -6.07
C HIS A 80 -3.79 16.83 -7.50
N MET A 81 -3.37 15.77 -8.18
CA MET A 81 -3.91 15.38 -9.49
C MET A 81 -5.42 15.10 -9.43
N GLU A 82 -5.90 14.42 -8.39
CA GLU A 82 -7.34 14.19 -8.17
C GLU A 82 -8.12 15.50 -8.03
N GLN A 83 -7.58 16.50 -7.32
CA GLN A 83 -8.22 17.82 -7.20
C GLN A 83 -8.29 18.56 -8.55
N LEU A 84 -7.33 18.32 -9.45
CA LEU A 84 -7.32 18.84 -10.81
C LEU A 84 -8.26 18.09 -11.77
N GLY A 85 -8.97 17.06 -11.29
CA GLY A 85 -9.86 16.24 -12.13
C GLY A 85 -9.14 15.22 -13.01
N ILE A 86 -7.83 15.02 -12.80
CA ILE A 86 -7.07 13.98 -13.50
C ILE A 86 -7.50 12.61 -12.98
N TRP A 87 -7.86 11.70 -13.88
CA TRP A 87 -8.36 10.39 -13.50
C TRP A 87 -7.23 9.46 -13.01
N THR A 88 -7.43 8.80 -11.85
CA THR A 88 -6.40 7.97 -11.22
C THR A 88 -6.81 6.49 -11.15
N VAL A 89 -5.96 5.59 -11.65
CA VAL A 89 -6.15 4.14 -11.50
C VAL A 89 -5.72 3.73 -10.09
N ASN A 90 -6.66 3.80 -9.15
CA ASN A 90 -6.51 3.78 -7.70
C ASN A 90 -6.27 5.17 -7.11
N THR A 91 -7.12 5.56 -6.17
CA THR A 91 -7.04 6.84 -5.49
C THR A 91 -5.90 6.89 -4.48
N GLY A 92 -5.44 8.08 -4.14
CA GLY A 92 -4.48 8.31 -3.05
C GLY A 92 -4.96 7.72 -1.73
N GLN A 93 -6.26 7.85 -1.44
CA GLN A 93 -6.88 7.23 -0.26
C GLN A 93 -6.83 5.70 -0.32
N GLY A 94 -7.16 5.07 -1.46
CA GLY A 94 -7.09 3.62 -1.62
C GLY A 94 -5.67 3.07 -1.45
N ILE A 95 -4.67 3.82 -1.93
CA ILE A 95 -3.26 3.49 -1.70
C ILE A 95 -2.92 3.56 -0.21
N LEU A 96 -3.33 4.60 0.51
CA LEU A 96 -3.07 4.71 1.96
C LEU A 96 -3.76 3.60 2.76
N GLN A 97 -5.03 3.31 2.46
CA GLN A 97 -5.81 2.26 3.10
C GLN A 97 -5.17 0.88 2.91
N SER A 98 -4.67 0.57 1.70
CA SER A 98 -4.01 -0.72 1.42
C SER A 98 -2.59 -0.83 1.99
N ARG A 99 -1.93 0.28 2.33
CA ARG A 99 -0.56 0.31 2.89
C ARG A 99 -0.53 -0.01 4.39
N ASP A 100 -1.62 0.26 5.10
CA ASP A 100 -1.77 -0.02 6.52
C ASP A 100 -2.56 -1.32 6.72
N LYS A 101 -1.89 -2.36 7.21
CA LYS A 101 -2.52 -3.68 7.41
C LYS A 101 -3.65 -3.66 8.44
N LEU A 102 -3.55 -2.83 9.48
CA LEU A 102 -4.60 -2.71 10.49
C LEU A 102 -5.83 -2.07 9.87
N HIS A 103 -5.65 -0.93 9.21
CA HIS A 103 -6.75 -0.20 8.59
C HIS A 103 -7.42 -1.01 7.48
N ALA A 104 -6.63 -1.66 6.61
CA ALA A 104 -7.16 -2.56 5.58
C ALA A 104 -8.01 -3.68 6.20
N SER A 105 -7.51 -4.34 7.25
CA SER A 105 -8.25 -5.43 7.93
C SER A 105 -9.54 -4.92 8.57
N GLN A 106 -9.52 -3.72 9.17
CA GLN A 106 -10.72 -3.08 9.73
C GLN A 106 -11.76 -2.77 8.66
N ILE A 107 -11.35 -2.25 7.49
CA ILE A 107 -12.25 -1.99 6.36
C ILE A 107 -12.87 -3.30 5.86
N LEU A 108 -12.07 -4.34 5.66
CA LEU A 108 -12.55 -5.65 5.22
C LEU A 108 -13.55 -6.25 6.22
N ALA A 109 -13.19 -6.26 7.50
CA ALA A 109 -14.06 -6.77 8.57
C ALA A 109 -15.38 -5.99 8.67
N LYS A 110 -15.34 -4.66 8.60
CA LYS A 110 -16.55 -3.80 8.60
C LYS A 110 -17.49 -4.12 7.43
N ASN A 111 -16.92 -4.52 6.29
CA ASN A 111 -17.66 -4.92 5.09
C ASN A 111 -17.97 -6.43 5.04
N LYS A 112 -17.83 -7.15 6.16
CA LYS A 112 -18.14 -8.59 6.30
C LYS A 112 -17.29 -9.50 5.40
N ILE A 113 -16.09 -9.04 5.02
CA ILE A 113 -15.10 -9.87 4.33
C ILE A 113 -14.27 -10.60 5.40
N PRO A 114 -14.16 -11.94 5.35
CA PRO A 114 -13.39 -12.70 6.32
C PRO A 114 -11.92 -12.25 6.38
N VAL A 115 -11.42 -12.05 7.59
CA VAL A 115 -10.01 -11.78 7.89
C VAL A 115 -9.59 -12.59 9.12
N PRO A 116 -8.32 -13.02 9.24
CA PRO A 116 -7.85 -13.73 10.44
C PRO A 116 -8.00 -12.86 11.70
N LYS A 117 -8.25 -13.47 12.86
CA LYS A 117 -8.31 -12.74 14.12
C LYS A 117 -6.99 -12.00 14.35
N THR A 118 -7.08 -10.70 14.64
CA THR A 118 -5.91 -9.82 14.71
C THR A 118 -6.04 -8.85 15.86
N THR A 119 -4.97 -8.72 16.64
CA THR A 119 -4.85 -7.77 17.75
C THR A 119 -3.72 -6.77 17.45
N TYR A 120 -3.99 -5.49 17.67
CA TYR A 120 -2.96 -4.45 17.63
C TYR A 120 -2.34 -4.28 19.01
N VAL A 121 -1.02 -4.35 19.09
CA VAL A 121 -0.27 -4.35 20.35
C VAL A 121 0.68 -3.15 20.40
N ARG A 122 0.58 -2.36 21.47
CA ARG A 122 1.49 -1.23 21.75
C ARG A 122 2.33 -1.40 23.01
N ASP A 123 1.99 -2.36 23.85
CA ASP A 123 2.71 -2.67 25.08
C ASP A 123 2.94 -4.19 25.19
N THR A 124 4.09 -4.57 25.75
CA THR A 124 4.44 -5.97 26.02
C THR A 124 3.49 -6.68 26.99
N ILE A 125 2.81 -5.93 27.88
CA ILE A 125 1.81 -6.50 28.79
C ILE A 125 0.62 -7.09 28.04
N ASP A 126 0.27 -6.51 26.89
CA ASP A 126 -0.88 -6.92 26.08
C ASP A 126 -0.60 -8.13 25.19
N VAL A 127 0.65 -8.63 25.13
CA VAL A 127 1.02 -9.73 24.22
C VAL A 127 0.29 -11.03 24.54
N GLU A 128 0.19 -11.38 25.82
CA GLU A 128 -0.46 -12.61 26.26
C GLU A 128 -1.99 -12.55 26.06
N PRO A 129 -2.70 -11.48 26.52
CA PRO A 129 -4.10 -11.26 26.16
C PRO A 129 -4.35 -11.26 24.64
N ALA A 130 -3.42 -10.70 23.86
CA ALA A 130 -3.52 -10.68 22.41
C ALA A 130 -3.43 -12.09 21.80
N ILE A 131 -2.54 -12.94 22.31
CA ILE A 131 -2.41 -14.35 21.90
C ILE A 131 -3.69 -15.12 22.23
N ASP A 132 -4.23 -14.94 23.44
CA ASP A 132 -5.46 -15.63 23.86
C ASP A 132 -6.65 -15.22 22.98
N PHE A 133 -6.78 -13.92 22.69
CA PHE A 133 -7.84 -13.40 21.81
C PHE A 133 -7.78 -14.01 20.40
N VAL A 134 -6.59 -14.19 19.83
CA VAL A 134 -6.43 -14.75 18.47
C VAL A 134 -6.54 -16.27 18.43
N GLY A 135 -6.76 -16.94 19.57
CA GLY A 135 -7.00 -18.38 19.64
C GLY A 135 -5.80 -19.21 20.12
N GLY A 136 -4.76 -18.56 20.67
CA GLY A 136 -3.58 -19.23 21.21
C GLY A 136 -2.43 -19.35 20.21
N LEU A 137 -1.39 -20.07 20.62
CA LEU A 137 -0.18 -20.31 19.83
C LEU A 137 -0.36 -21.49 18.86
N PRO A 138 0.36 -21.51 17.73
CA PRO A 138 1.30 -20.49 17.27
C PRO A 138 0.59 -19.24 16.71
N VAL A 139 1.29 -18.09 16.71
CA VAL A 139 0.77 -16.82 16.18
C VAL A 139 1.68 -16.22 15.13
N VAL A 140 1.12 -15.39 14.26
CA VAL A 140 1.86 -14.59 13.29
C VAL A 140 1.97 -13.15 13.80
N ILE A 141 3.20 -12.68 14.01
CA ILE A 141 3.51 -11.30 14.41
C ILE A 141 3.90 -10.50 13.17
N LYS A 142 3.23 -9.36 12.96
CA LYS A 142 3.41 -8.50 11.78
C LYS A 142 3.67 -7.05 12.17
N VAL A 143 4.47 -6.33 11.38
CA VAL A 143 4.51 -4.86 11.45
C VAL A 143 3.42 -4.27 10.54
N THR A 144 2.72 -3.26 11.04
CA THR A 144 1.61 -2.58 10.32
C THR A 144 2.03 -2.06 8.94
N GLN A 145 3.19 -1.41 8.87
CA GLN A 145 3.76 -0.85 7.64
C GLN A 145 5.09 -1.50 7.28
N GLY A 146 5.25 -1.88 6.00
CA GLY A 146 6.43 -2.54 5.46
C GLY A 146 6.12 -3.27 4.14
N THR A 147 7.14 -3.67 3.38
CA THR A 147 6.97 -4.40 2.10
C THR A 147 7.79 -5.68 2.03
N GLN A 148 7.41 -6.56 1.10
CA GLN A 148 8.14 -7.78 0.71
C GLN A 148 8.45 -8.75 1.86
N GLY A 149 7.49 -9.01 2.75
CA GLY A 149 7.64 -10.00 3.82
C GLY A 149 8.60 -9.61 4.95
N GLN A 150 9.27 -8.46 4.85
CA GLN A 150 10.05 -7.92 5.97
C GLN A 150 9.08 -7.51 7.08
N GLY A 151 9.18 -8.21 8.22
CA GLY A 151 8.33 -7.96 9.38
C GLY A 151 7.09 -8.83 9.48
N VAL A 152 7.16 -10.09 9.04
CA VAL A 152 6.19 -11.16 9.33
C VAL A 152 6.93 -12.33 9.98
N PHE A 153 6.47 -12.78 11.14
CA PHE A 153 7.16 -13.78 11.94
C PHE A 153 6.18 -14.78 12.54
N LEU A 154 6.41 -16.07 12.32
CA LEU A 154 5.69 -17.14 13.02
C LEU A 154 6.36 -17.41 14.37
N ARG A 155 5.58 -17.51 15.45
CA ARG A 155 6.07 -17.77 16.81
C ARG A 155 5.27 -18.88 17.46
N HIS A 156 5.98 -19.81 18.10
CA HIS A 156 5.39 -21.00 18.71
C HIS A 156 5.29 -20.90 20.23
N THR A 157 6.00 -19.95 20.84
CA THR A 157 6.01 -19.79 22.30
C THR A 157 5.68 -18.36 22.71
N LEU A 158 5.16 -18.21 23.93
CA LEU A 158 4.89 -16.91 24.53
C LEU A 158 6.17 -16.10 24.72
N HIS A 159 7.25 -16.77 25.14
CA HIS A 159 8.56 -16.13 25.35
C HIS A 159 9.10 -15.52 24.04
N GLU A 160 9.11 -16.29 22.95
CA GLU A 160 9.54 -15.79 21.64
C GLU A 160 8.66 -14.63 21.14
N SER A 161 7.35 -14.74 21.36
CA SER A 161 6.38 -13.70 20.98
C SER A 161 6.63 -12.40 21.73
N ARG A 162 6.78 -12.46 23.06
CA ARG A 162 7.08 -11.30 23.91
C ARG A 162 8.41 -10.64 23.53
N SER A 163 9.48 -11.42 23.43
CA SER A 163 10.81 -10.92 23.09
C SER A 163 10.83 -10.22 21.73
N LEU A 164 10.14 -10.78 20.73
CA LEU A 164 10.03 -10.16 19.41
C LEU A 164 9.19 -8.87 19.44
N VAL A 165 8.03 -8.88 20.09
CA VAL A 165 7.18 -7.69 20.20
C VAL A 165 7.93 -6.56 20.89
N GLN A 166 8.60 -6.84 22.00
CA GLN A 166 9.42 -5.86 22.72
C GLN A 166 10.47 -5.23 21.80
N GLY A 167 11.24 -6.05 21.08
CA GLY A 167 12.25 -5.55 20.15
C GLY A 167 11.66 -4.68 19.03
N LEU A 168 10.50 -5.06 18.48
CA LEU A 168 9.82 -4.27 17.46
C LEU A 168 9.29 -2.93 18.00
N LEU A 169 8.70 -2.93 19.20
CA LEU A 169 8.17 -1.72 19.84
C LEU A 169 9.29 -0.72 20.15
N LEU A 170 10.47 -1.18 20.59
CA LEU A 170 11.64 -0.33 20.80
C LEU A 170 12.12 0.37 19.54
N THR A 171 11.84 -0.19 18.36
CA THR A 171 12.15 0.44 17.07
C THR A 171 11.08 1.45 16.62
N GLY A 172 10.09 1.74 17.46
CA GLY A 172 8.95 2.62 17.16
C GLY A 172 7.94 1.99 16.18
N LYS A 173 8.02 0.68 15.92
CA LYS A 173 7.11 0.00 14.99
C LYS A 173 5.83 -0.39 15.68
N SER A 174 4.74 -0.25 14.94
CA SER A 174 3.40 -0.70 15.31
C SER A 174 3.22 -2.19 14.99
N VAL A 175 2.82 -2.99 15.99
CA VAL A 175 2.82 -4.47 15.93
C VAL A 175 1.40 -5.03 15.90
N LEU A 176 1.21 -6.08 15.09
CA LEU A 176 -0.01 -6.88 15.02
C LEU A 176 0.33 -8.31 15.45
N VAL A 177 -0.49 -8.89 16.32
CA VAL A 177 -0.52 -10.33 16.64
C VAL A 177 -1.73 -10.90 15.92
N GLN A 178 -1.54 -11.95 15.13
CA GLN A 178 -2.58 -12.52 14.28
C GLN A 178 -2.64 -14.03 14.41
N GLU A 179 -3.84 -14.58 14.32
CA GLU A 179 -4.11 -16.01 14.21
C GLU A 179 -3.27 -16.64 13.09
N TYR A 180 -2.73 -17.82 13.37
CA TYR A 180 -2.04 -18.62 12.38
C TYR A 180 -2.99 -19.62 11.72
N ILE A 181 -3.15 -19.49 10.40
CA ILE A 181 -3.97 -20.37 9.57
C ILE A 181 -3.11 -21.58 9.15
N ALA A 182 -3.21 -22.67 9.91
CA ALA A 182 -2.32 -23.83 9.77
C ALA A 182 -2.57 -24.60 8.47
N GLU A 183 -3.82 -24.69 8.04
CA GLU A 183 -4.24 -25.39 6.82
C GLU A 183 -3.69 -24.75 5.54
N SER A 184 -3.35 -23.45 5.59
CA SER A 184 -2.76 -22.72 4.46
C SER A 184 -1.23 -22.61 4.55
N HIS A 185 -0.56 -23.44 5.35
CA HIS A 185 0.89 -23.33 5.53
C HIS A 185 1.63 -23.39 4.19
N GLY A 186 2.42 -22.36 3.90
CA GLY A 186 3.22 -22.27 2.68
C GLY A 186 2.41 -22.12 1.38
N LYS A 187 1.10 -21.89 1.47
CA LYS A 187 0.23 -21.73 0.29
C LYS A 187 -0.68 -20.51 0.46
N ASP A 188 -0.64 -19.62 -0.52
CA ASP A 188 -1.56 -18.51 -0.65
C ASP A 188 -2.14 -18.46 -2.06
N ILE A 189 -3.34 -17.90 -2.18
CA ILE A 189 -3.97 -17.63 -3.48
C ILE A 189 -3.83 -16.13 -3.74
N ARG A 190 -3.26 -15.79 -4.89
CA ARG A 190 -3.14 -14.42 -5.36
C ARG A 190 -4.09 -14.17 -6.53
N ALA A 191 -5.20 -13.50 -6.26
CA ALA A 191 -6.08 -12.97 -7.30
C ALA A 191 -5.61 -11.57 -7.74
N LEU A 192 -5.61 -11.31 -9.06
CA LEU A 192 -5.36 -9.98 -9.63
C LEU A 192 -6.69 -9.41 -10.11
N VAL A 193 -7.22 -8.45 -9.36
CA VAL A 193 -8.51 -7.81 -9.63
C VAL A 193 -8.29 -6.53 -10.43
N VAL A 194 -9.06 -6.32 -11.50
CA VAL A 194 -9.05 -5.11 -12.33
C VAL A 194 -10.49 -4.62 -12.52
N GLY A 195 -10.83 -3.54 -11.83
CA GLY A 195 -12.19 -3.01 -11.84
C GLY A 195 -13.14 -3.95 -11.10
N ASP A 196 -14.09 -4.51 -11.83
CA ASP A 196 -15.15 -5.40 -11.34
C ASP A 196 -14.86 -6.89 -11.56
N ARG A 197 -13.62 -7.25 -11.91
CA ARG A 197 -13.21 -8.61 -12.31
C ARG A 197 -11.95 -9.07 -11.60
#